data_AF-A0A268QY40-F1
#
_entry.id   AF-A0A268QY40-F1
#
_cell.length_a   1.000
_cell.length_b   1.000
_cell.length_c   1.000
_cell.angle_alpha   90.00
_cell.angle_beta   90.00
_cell.angle_gamma   90.00
#
_symmetry.space_group_name_H-M   'P 1'
#
loop_
_entity.id
_entity.type
_entity.pdbx_description
1 polymer ?
#
loop_
_entity_poly.entity_id
_entity_poly.type
_entity_poly.pdbx_seq_one_letter_code
_entity_poly.pdbx_strand_id
1 'polypeptide(L)' 'ILAQEYEITPLDTHFYFFNPFSVQIFMKVVNNILRSAEGNPRKMDIILYYPSEDYLFYLENSTSFELIKEVALKCDENE' A
#
# COMPACT_ATOMS: atom_id res chain seq x y z
N ILE A 1 17.85 0.47 -2.90
CA ILE A 1 17.10 1.75 -2.82
C ILE A 1 16.09 1.59 -1.69
N LEU A 2 16.00 2.54 -0.77
CA LEU A 2 15.03 2.47 0.32
C LEU A 2 13.63 2.78 -0.23
N ALA A 3 12.59 2.08 0.22
CA ALA A 3 11.21 2.31 -0.25
C ALA A 3 10.75 3.76 -0.06
N GLN A 4 11.24 4.43 1.00
CA GLN A 4 10.93 5.83 1.30
C GLN A 4 11.54 6.85 0.31
N GLU A 5 12.51 6.43 -0.50
CA GLU A 5 13.20 7.24 -1.52
C GLU A 5 12.73 6.88 -2.93
N TYR A 6 11.72 6.01 -3.04
CA TYR A 6 11.15 5.65 -4.32
C TYR A 6 10.52 6.88 -4.98
N GLU A 7 10.95 7.18 -6.20
CA GLU A 7 10.42 8.29 -6.99
C GLU A 7 9.11 7.85 -7.64
N ILE A 8 8.02 8.53 -7.27
CA ILE A 8 6.67 8.21 -7.73
C ILE A 8 6.36 9.08 -8.93
N THR A 9 6.17 8.45 -10.08
CA THR A 9 5.81 9.16 -11.31
C THR A 9 4.29 9.33 -11.41
N PRO A 10 3.78 10.32 -12.16
CA PRO A 10 2.34 10.49 -12.38
C PRO A 10 1.69 9.33 -13.16
N LEU A 11 2.48 8.46 -13.78
CA LEU A 11 1.99 7.27 -14.48
C LEU A 11 1.85 6.07 -13.54
N ASP A 12 2.45 6.14 -12.34
CA ASP A 12 2.42 5.06 -11.35
C ASP A 12 1.04 4.99 -10.70
N THR A 13 0.35 3.89 -10.94
CA THR A 13 -1.04 3.67 -10.49
C THR A 13 -1.20 2.43 -9.60
N HIS A 14 -0.22 1.52 -9.60
CA HIS A 14 -0.30 0.27 -8.83
C HIS A 14 0.93 0.15 -7.93
N PHE A 15 0.71 0.06 -6.62
CA PHE A 15 1.78 0.01 -5.62
C PHE A 15 1.74 -1.33 -4.89
N TYR A 16 2.80 -2.11 -5.06
CA TYR A 16 2.93 -3.45 -4.46
C TYR A 16 3.82 -3.38 -3.22
N PHE A 17 3.31 -3.85 -2.09
CA PHE A 17 4.06 -3.95 -0.85
C PHE A 17 4.19 -5.40 -0.42
N PHE A 18 5.42 -5.91 -0.45
CA PHE A 18 5.75 -7.25 0.04
C PHE A 18 6.31 -7.12 1.45
N ASN A 19 5.52 -7.46 2.46
CA ASN A 19 5.84 -7.28 3.88
C ASN A 19 6.52 -5.91 4.13
N PRO A 20 5.73 -4.81 4.10
CA PRO A 20 6.28 -3.50 4.38
C PRO A 20 7.06 -3.57 5.70
N PHE A 21 8.22 -2.91 5.73
CA PHE A 21 8.99 -2.62 6.94
C PHE A 21 8.10 -1.96 8.02
N SER A 22 8.66 -1.46 9.13
CA SER A 22 7.87 -0.84 10.20
C SER A 22 6.72 0.07 9.72
N VAL A 23 5.60 0.09 10.44
CA VAL A 23 4.41 0.89 10.10
C VAL A 23 4.72 2.36 9.79
N GLN A 24 5.75 2.92 10.43
CA GLN A 24 6.22 4.28 10.18
C GLN A 24 6.75 4.47 8.75
N ILE A 25 7.50 3.50 8.22
CA ILE A 25 8.00 3.52 6.84
C ILE A 25 6.84 3.35 5.88
N PHE A 26 5.91 2.44 6.17
CA PHE A 26 4.70 2.24 5.36
C PHE A 26 3.89 3.53 5.22
N MET A 27 3.56 4.18 6.35
CA MET A 27 2.85 5.46 6.38
C MET A 27 3.57 6.54 5.56
N LYS A 28 4.90 6.61 5.67
CA LYS A 28 5.70 7.59 4.89
C LYS A 28 5.59 7.35 3.38
N VAL A 29 5.67 6.09 2.94
CA VAL A 29 5.53 5.74 1.51
C VAL A 29 4.13 6.06 1.00
N VAL A 30 3.08 5.68 1.74
CA VAL A 30 1.69 5.96 1.36
C VAL A 30 1.42 7.47 1.28
N ASN A 31 1.95 8.26 2.22
CA ASN A 31 1.84 9.72 2.16
C ASN A 31 2.52 10.31 0.92
N ASN A 32 3.66 9.76 0.50
CA ASN A 32 4.32 10.19 -0.74
C ASN A 32 3.46 9.85 -1.97
N ILE A 33 2.80 8.68 -1.97
CA ILE A 33 1.84 8.28 -3.02
C ILE A 33 0.69 9.27 -3.10
N LEU A 34 0.06 9.57 -1.97
CA LEU A 34 -1.06 10.52 -1.91
C LEU A 34 -0.64 11.92 -2.38
N ARG A 35 0.52 12.41 -1.93
CA ARG A 35 1.07 13.71 -2.39
C ARG A 35 1.31 13.74 -3.89
N SER A 36 1.77 12.64 -4.49
CA SER A 36 1.96 12.56 -5.94
C SER A 36 0.65 12.70 -6.72
N ALA A 37 -0.49 12.39 -6.09
CA ALA A 37 -1.82 12.49 -6.70
C ALA A 37 -2.47 13.87 -6.50
N GLU A 38 -2.00 14.69 -5.56
CA GLU A 38 -2.51 16.07 -5.37
C GLU A 38 -2.31 16.93 -6.64
N GLY A 39 -1.14 16.79 -7.30
CA GLY A 39 -0.83 17.51 -8.55
C GLY A 39 -1.34 16.83 -9.82
N ASN A 40 -1.65 15.53 -9.77
CA ASN A 40 -2.19 14.76 -10.89
C ASN A 40 -3.15 13.68 -10.36
N PRO A 41 -4.44 14.04 -10.16
CA PRO A 41 -5.44 13.12 -9.63
C PRO A 41 -5.60 11.91 -10.54
N ARG A 42 -5.41 10.72 -9.97
CA ARG A 42 -5.54 9.46 -10.69
C ARG A 42 -6.01 8.35 -9.77
N LYS A 43 -6.62 7.33 -10.35
CA LYS A 43 -6.97 6.11 -9.60
C LYS A 43 -5.68 5.35 -9.29
N MET A 44 -5.54 4.94 -8.03
CA MET A 44 -4.38 4.20 -7.56
C MET A 44 -4.86 2.98 -6.76
N ASP A 45 -4.15 1.88 -6.91
CA ASP A 45 -4.42 0.64 -6.20
C ASP A 45 -3.19 0.24 -5.37
N ILE A 46 -3.41 -0.11 -4.09
CA ILE A 46 -2.39 -0.64 -3.20
C ILE A 46 -2.62 -2.14 -3.04
N ILE A 47 -1.59 -2.94 -3.32
CA ILE A 47 -1.61 -4.39 -3.18
C ILE A 47 -0.66 -4.75 -2.04
N LEU A 48 -1.21 -5.23 -0.93
CA LEU A 48 -0.45 -5.66 0.25
C LEU A 48 -0.32 -7.19 0.26
N TYR A 49 0.90 -7.69 0.41
CA TYR A 49 1.18 -9.09 0.73
C TYR A 49 1.47 -9.21 2.22
N TYR A 50 0.71 -10.08 2.91
CA TYR A 50 0.78 -10.28 4.36
C TYR A 50 0.65 -8.95 5.13
N PRO A 51 -0.47 -8.22 4.97
CA PRO A 51 -0.68 -6.97 5.70
C PRO A 51 -0.74 -7.24 7.21
N SER A 52 -0.15 -6.35 8.02
CA SER A 52 -0.43 -6.30 9.45
C SER A 52 -1.72 -5.52 9.70
N GLU A 53 -2.34 -5.74 10.87
CA GLU A 53 -3.52 -4.99 11.31
C GLU A 53 -3.26 -3.48 11.34
N ASP A 54 -2.06 -3.06 11.73
CA ASP A 54 -1.68 -1.64 11.77
C ASP A 54 -1.71 -0.98 10.38
N TYR A 55 -1.35 -1.72 9.33
CA TYR A 55 -1.37 -1.19 7.96
C TYR A 55 -2.80 -0.98 7.48
N LEU A 56 -3.65 -1.97 7.74
CA LEU A 56 -5.08 -1.92 7.39
C LEU A 56 -5.76 -0.78 8.14
N PHE A 57 -5.55 -0.70 9.46
CA PHE A 57 -6.11 0.36 10.29
C PHE A 57 -5.71 1.76 9.80
N TYR A 58 -4.43 1.95 9.46
CA TYR A 58 -3.97 3.22 8.92
C TYR A 58 -4.62 3.56 7.57
N LEU A 59 -4.67 2.61 6.62
CA LEU A 59 -5.29 2.85 5.32
C LEU A 59 -6.78 3.23 5.47
N GLU A 60 -7.53 2.49 6.27
CA GLU A 60 -8.96 2.68 6.46
C GLU A 60 -9.31 3.99 7.19
N ASN A 61 -8.53 4.37 8.20
CA ASN A 61 -8.87 5.50 9.07
C ASN A 61 -8.16 6.81 8.72
N SER A 62 -7.04 6.74 8.01
CA SER A 62 -6.17 7.91 7.76
C SER A 62 -5.99 8.26 6.28
N THR A 63 -6.58 7.51 5.36
CA THR A 63 -6.45 7.73 3.92
C THR A 63 -7.78 7.62 3.20
N SER A 64 -7.83 8.01 1.92
CA SER A 64 -9.00 7.84 1.05
C SER A 64 -9.02 6.51 0.32
N PHE A 65 -8.15 5.55 0.68
CA PHE A 65 -8.18 4.21 0.11
C PHE A 65 -9.33 3.39 0.71
N GLU A 66 -9.94 2.56 -0.12
CA GLU A 66 -11.00 1.64 0.29
C GLU A 66 -10.55 0.20 0.00
N LEU A 67 -10.92 -0.72 0.89
CA LEU A 67 -10.63 -2.14 0.70
C LEU A 67 -11.52 -2.70 -0.43
N ILE A 68 -10.90 -3.06 -1.55
CA ILE A 68 -11.62 -3.62 -2.72
C ILE A 68 -11.72 -5.15 -2.63
N LYS A 69 -10.64 -5.81 -2.21
CA LYS A 69 -10.55 -7.27 -2.21
C LYS A 69 -9.53 -7.76 -1.21
N GLU A 70 -9.93 -8.77 -0.44
CA GLU A 70 -9.04 -9.58 0.38
C GLU A 70 -8.84 -10.95 -0.28
N VAL A 71 -7.60 -11.45 -0.28
CA VAL A 71 -7.28 -12.78 -0.81
C VAL A 71 -6.67 -13.60 0.32
N ALA A 72 -7.50 -14.46 0.93
CA ALA A 72 -7.01 -15.46 1.86
C ALA A 72 -6.19 -16.51 1.11
N LEU A 73 -4.94 -16.72 1.53
CA LEU A 73 -4.16 -17.84 1.06
C LEU A 73 -4.75 -19.11 1.65
N LYS A 74 -5.18 -20.03 0.80
CA LYS A 74 -5.51 -21.37 1.26
C LYS A 74 -4.20 -22.06 1.61
N CYS A 75 -4.03 -22.46 2.87
CA CYS A 75 -3.11 -23.55 3.17
C CYS A 75 -3.75 -24.80 2.56
N ASP A 76 -3.29 -25.23 1.39
CA ASP A 76 -3.62 -26.57 0.94
C ASP A 76 -2.93 -27.54 1.91
N GLU A 77 -3.71 -28.12 2.82
CA GLU A 77 -3.29 -29.28 3.63
C GLU A 77 -3.15 -30.48 2.70
N ASN A 78 -2.06 -30.53 1.93
CA ASN A 78 -1.65 -31.70 1.17
C ASN A 78 -0.15 -31.91 1.36
N GLU A 79 0.21 -32.53 2.49
CA GLU A 79 1.29 -33.51 2.55
C GLU A 79 0.96 -34.60 3.57
#